data_AF-A0A660T303-F1
#
_entry.id   AF-A0A660T303-F1
#
_cell.length_a   1.000
_cell.length_b   1.000
_cell.length_c   1.000
_cell.angle_alpha   90.00
_cell.angle_beta   90.00
_cell.angle_gamma   90.00
#
_symmetry.space_group_name_H-M   'P 1'
#
loop_
_entity.id
_entity.type
_entity.pdbx_description
1 polymer ?
#
loop_
_entity_poly.entity_id
_entity_poly.type
_entity_poly.pdbx_seq_one_letter_code
_entity_poly.pdbx_strand_id
1 'polypeptide(L)'
;MKKSRLTLKDKKIITDKLDAIGMHLSEFSFPNLFLFRNTHEYETVTTPHGFFLSGVTYDKKRFLMPMTSPEKAGEDCFTEMKELMAGEEWDFVFPVPEEWLECFNEKDFTRTYNPDDSDYLFFTEKFKTYPGKKLHKKKNRLNQFLKNYEALLIP
;
A
#
# COMPACT_ATOMS: atom_id res chain seq x y z
N MET A 1 -1.99 23.30 4.88
CA MET A 1 -1.34 21.99 4.70
C MET A 1 -0.16 21.85 5.65
N LYS A 2 0.01 20.68 6.28
CA LYS A 2 1.17 20.34 7.12
C LYS A 2 1.80 19.05 6.61
N LYS A 3 3.13 19.02 6.47
CA LYS A 3 3.91 17.83 6.10
C LYS A 3 4.82 17.41 7.25
N SER A 4 5.00 16.11 7.45
CA SER A 4 5.92 15.57 8.44
C SER A 4 6.45 14.21 7.98
N ARG A 5 7.73 13.95 8.19
CA ARG A 5 8.31 12.63 7.92
C ARG A 5 7.58 11.53 8.69
N LEU A 6 7.43 10.38 8.05
CA LEU A 6 6.84 9.19 8.63
C LEU A 6 7.70 8.66 9.78
N THR A 7 7.08 8.47 10.94
CA THR A 7 7.72 7.94 12.14
C THR A 7 6.92 6.80 12.75
N LEU A 8 7.49 6.15 13.78
CA LEU A 8 6.80 5.09 14.50
C LEU A 8 5.57 5.60 15.27
N LYS A 9 5.53 6.91 15.60
CA LYS A 9 4.40 7.54 16.28
C LYS A 9 3.14 7.54 15.41
N ASP A 10 3.31 7.51 14.10
CA ASP A 10 2.21 7.51 13.12
C ASP A 10 1.57 6.13 12.94
N LYS A 11 2.13 5.08 13.56
CA LYS A 11 1.65 3.69 13.43
C LYS A 11 0.15 3.59 13.63
N LYS A 12 -0.36 4.13 14.73
CA LYS A 12 -1.78 3.98 15.08
C LYS A 12 -2.69 4.61 14.03
N ILE A 13 -2.45 5.89 13.70
CA ILE A 13 -3.32 6.63 12.75
C ILE A 13 -3.24 6.04 11.34
N ILE A 14 -2.07 5.59 10.90
CA ILE A 14 -1.91 4.99 9.57
C ILE A 14 -2.57 3.61 9.52
N THR A 15 -2.31 2.74 10.51
CA THR A 15 -2.97 1.42 10.56
C THR A 15 -4.49 1.56 10.60
N ASP A 16 -5.03 2.41 11.47
CA ASP A 16 -6.49 2.63 11.57
C ASP A 16 -7.09 3.08 10.22
N LYS A 17 -6.38 3.93 9.47
CA LYS A 17 -6.83 4.41 8.15
C LYS A 17 -6.75 3.35 7.06
N LEU A 18 -5.65 2.59 7.01
CA LEU A 18 -5.47 1.51 6.05
C LEU A 18 -6.47 0.36 6.30
N ASP A 19 -6.72 0.03 7.57
CA ASP A 19 -7.72 -0.96 7.94
C ASP A 19 -9.13 -0.52 7.54
N ALA A 20 -9.46 0.78 7.68
CA ALA A 20 -10.74 1.33 7.26
C ALA A 20 -10.95 1.38 5.73
N ILE A 21 -9.84 1.47 4.97
CA ILE A 21 -9.85 1.30 3.51
C ILE A 21 -10.19 -0.16 3.16
N GLY A 22 -9.60 -1.12 3.87
CA GLY A 22 -9.93 -2.54 3.74
C GLY A 22 -9.44 -3.19 2.45
N MET A 23 -8.42 -2.63 1.80
CA MET A 23 -7.79 -3.19 0.59
C MET A 23 -6.51 -3.94 0.96
N HIS A 24 -6.14 -4.91 0.13
CA HIS A 24 -5.04 -5.84 0.41
C HIS A 24 -3.78 -5.60 -0.45
N LEU A 25 -3.45 -4.33 -0.68
CA LEU A 25 -2.19 -3.95 -1.34
C LEU A 25 -1.03 -3.99 -0.35
N SER A 26 0.17 -4.34 -0.82
CA SER A 26 1.36 -4.40 0.01
C SER A 26 1.78 -3.02 0.51
N GLU A 27 1.52 -1.96 -0.24
CA GLU A 27 1.70 -0.57 0.18
C GLU A 27 0.73 -0.17 1.30
N PHE A 28 -0.44 -0.82 1.39
CA PHE A 28 -1.45 -0.56 2.41
C PHE A 28 -1.15 -1.32 3.72
N SER A 29 0.12 -1.30 4.11
CA SER A 29 0.63 -1.94 5.32
C SER A 29 1.62 -1.01 6.02
N PHE A 30 1.30 -0.60 7.26
CA PHE A 30 2.21 0.25 8.04
C PHE A 30 3.62 -0.37 8.20
N PRO A 31 3.79 -1.67 8.49
CA PRO A 31 5.11 -2.28 8.49
C PRO A 31 5.92 -2.05 7.21
N ASN A 32 5.29 -2.18 6.03
CA ASN A 32 5.96 -1.95 4.74
C ASN A 32 6.32 -0.48 4.56
N LEU A 33 5.36 0.43 4.78
CA LEU A 33 5.59 1.87 4.72
C LEU A 33 6.74 2.29 5.66
N PHE A 34 6.70 1.82 6.90
CA PHE A 34 7.74 2.14 7.87
C PHE A 34 9.09 1.54 7.50
N LEU A 35 9.15 0.30 7.00
CA LEU A 35 10.38 -0.36 6.57
C LEU A 35 11.08 0.47 5.47
N PHE A 36 10.33 0.94 4.48
CA PHE A 36 10.89 1.64 3.31
C PHE A 36 10.87 3.18 3.42
N ARG A 37 10.48 3.74 4.58
CA ARG A 37 10.32 5.19 4.80
C ARG A 37 11.51 6.07 4.41
N ASN A 38 12.74 5.56 4.57
CA ASN A 38 13.93 6.32 4.20
C ASN A 38 14.19 6.26 2.70
N THR A 39 13.96 5.09 2.08
CA THR A 39 14.14 4.87 0.65
C THR A 39 13.16 5.68 -0.18
N HIS A 40 11.89 5.71 0.26
CA HIS A 40 10.81 6.43 -0.41
C HIS A 40 10.49 7.79 0.21
N GLU A 41 11.32 8.26 1.15
CA GLU A 41 11.15 9.56 1.82
C GLU A 41 9.70 9.82 2.27
N TYR A 42 9.07 8.83 2.92
CA TYR A 42 7.64 8.94 3.22
C TYR A 42 7.33 10.11 4.17
N GLU A 43 6.32 10.90 3.81
CA GLU A 43 5.80 12.02 4.59
C GLU A 43 4.28 11.91 4.73
N THR A 44 3.76 12.21 5.91
CA THR A 44 2.33 12.46 6.10
C THR A 44 2.00 13.86 5.59
N VAL A 45 0.87 13.99 4.89
CA VAL A 45 0.36 15.26 4.36
C VAL A 45 -1.04 15.46 4.93
N THR A 46 -1.20 16.48 5.77
CA THR A 46 -2.49 16.81 6.39
C THR A 46 -3.01 18.13 5.85
N THR A 47 -4.25 18.10 5.37
CA THR A 47 -5.02 19.26 4.91
C THR A 47 -6.22 19.47 5.82
N PRO A 48 -6.97 20.58 5.69
CA PRO A 48 -8.23 20.77 6.42
C PRO A 48 -9.23 19.62 6.28
N HIS A 49 -9.38 19.05 5.08
CA HIS A 49 -10.38 18.00 4.81
C HIS A 49 -9.78 16.60 4.57
N GLY A 50 -8.45 16.47 4.54
CA GLY A 50 -7.79 15.25 4.10
C GLY A 50 -6.55 14.86 4.91
N PHE A 51 -6.23 13.56 4.82
CA PHE A 51 -4.99 12.99 5.31
C PHE A 51 -4.45 12.05 4.25
N PHE A 52 -3.23 12.30 3.82
CA PHE A 52 -2.56 11.57 2.75
C PHE A 52 -1.17 11.14 3.22
N LEU A 53 -0.58 10.19 2.51
CA LEU A 53 0.84 9.92 2.57
C LEU A 53 1.46 10.38 1.25
N SER A 54 2.71 10.83 1.27
CA SER A 54 3.49 11.08 0.06
C SER A 54 4.78 10.29 0.14
N GLY A 55 5.27 9.85 -1.01
CA GLY A 55 6.57 9.23 -1.14
C GLY A 55 7.23 9.55 -2.48
N VAL A 56 8.44 9.03 -2.65
CA VAL A 56 9.26 9.17 -3.85
C VAL A 56 9.57 7.79 -4.40
N THR A 57 9.32 7.59 -5.69
CA THR A 57 9.68 6.36 -6.40
C THR A 57 11.20 6.26 -6.66
N TYR A 58 11.67 5.11 -7.11
CA TYR A 58 13.09 4.93 -7.45
C TYR A 58 13.55 5.83 -8.61
N ASP A 59 12.67 6.16 -9.55
CA ASP A 59 12.88 7.10 -10.66
C ASP A 59 12.66 8.58 -10.28
N LYS A 60 12.57 8.88 -8.98
CA LYS A 60 12.51 10.25 -8.42
C LYS A 60 11.21 11.00 -8.72
N LYS A 61 10.12 10.27 -8.96
CA LYS A 61 8.78 10.83 -9.06
C LYS A 61 8.09 10.87 -7.70
N ARG A 62 7.41 11.97 -7.40
CA ARG A 62 6.67 12.16 -6.15
C ARG A 62 5.24 11.68 -6.36
N PHE A 63 4.76 10.85 -5.46
CA PHE A 63 3.39 10.39 -5.48
C PHE A 63 2.63 10.81 -4.22
N LEU A 64 1.30 10.92 -4.40
CA LEU A 64 0.35 11.12 -3.33
C LEU A 64 -0.49 9.85 -3.15
N MET A 65 -0.55 9.35 -1.92
CA MET A 65 -1.26 8.15 -1.53
C MET A 65 -2.49 8.52 -0.69
N PRO A 66 -3.71 8.25 -1.17
CA PRO A 66 -4.92 8.46 -0.39
C PRO A 66 -4.95 7.55 0.83
N MET A 67 -5.18 8.11 2.02
CA MET A 67 -5.36 7.34 3.26
C MET A 67 -6.84 7.22 3.64
N THR A 68 -7.72 7.30 2.66
CA THR A 68 -9.16 7.06 2.73
C THR A 68 -9.60 6.65 1.33
N SER A 69 -10.56 5.71 1.22
CA SER A 69 -11.09 5.32 -0.08
C SER A 69 -11.83 6.50 -0.72
N PRO A 70 -11.60 6.82 -2.00
CA PRO A 70 -12.24 7.97 -2.66
C PRO A 70 -13.76 8.02 -2.51
N GLU A 71 -14.44 6.87 -2.57
CA GLU A 71 -15.89 6.76 -2.36
C GLU A 71 -16.37 7.21 -0.97
N LYS A 72 -15.51 7.05 0.05
CA LYS A 72 -15.78 7.44 1.44
C LYS A 72 -15.16 8.78 1.79
N ALA A 73 -14.30 9.31 0.92
CA ALA A 73 -13.76 10.65 1.08
C ALA A 73 -14.93 11.64 0.95
N GLY A 74 -15.00 12.61 1.87
CA GLY A 74 -15.92 13.73 1.66
C GLY A 74 -15.57 14.46 0.36
N GLU A 75 -16.55 15.09 -0.26
CA GLU A 75 -16.37 15.84 -1.51
C GLU A 75 -15.22 16.87 -1.41
N ASP A 76 -15.11 17.52 -0.25
CA ASP A 76 -14.02 18.46 0.05
C ASP A 76 -12.64 17.78 0.05
N CYS A 77 -12.52 16.57 0.60
CA CYS A 77 -11.26 15.82 0.64
C CYS A 77 -10.80 15.41 -0.76
N PHE A 78 -11.73 14.93 -1.59
CA PHE A 78 -11.41 14.57 -2.97
C PHE A 78 -11.07 15.80 -3.82
N THR A 79 -11.75 16.92 -3.57
CA THR A 79 -11.43 18.20 -4.22
C THR A 79 -10.06 18.70 -3.81
N GLU A 80 -9.73 18.72 -2.51
CA GLU A 80 -8.38 19.06 -2.03
C GLU A 80 -7.31 18.16 -2.65
N MET A 81 -7.56 16.85 -2.78
CA MET A 81 -6.62 15.95 -3.44
C MET A 81 -6.37 16.36 -4.90
N LYS A 82 -7.41 16.71 -5.65
CA LYS A 82 -7.26 17.21 -7.03
C LYS A 82 -6.49 18.53 -7.07
N GLU A 83 -6.70 19.43 -6.13
CA GLU A 83 -5.95 20.69 -6.03
C GLU A 83 -4.48 20.45 -5.71
N LEU A 84 -4.16 19.51 -4.81
CA LEU A 84 -2.79 19.09 -4.54
C LEU A 84 -2.14 18.52 -5.81
N MET A 85 -2.86 17.69 -6.57
CA MET A 85 -2.40 17.11 -7.83
C MET A 85 -2.26 18.12 -8.97
N ALA A 86 -3.05 19.19 -8.97
CA ALA A 86 -2.93 20.29 -9.92
C ALA A 86 -1.71 21.18 -9.61
N GLY A 87 -1.18 21.10 -8.38
CA GLY A 87 0.12 21.67 -8.04
C GLY A 87 1.28 20.87 -8.64
N GLU A 88 2.45 21.49 -8.76
CA GLU A 88 3.63 20.85 -9.36
C GLU A 88 4.43 19.98 -8.37
N GLU A 89 3.92 19.71 -7.16
CA GLU A 89 4.65 18.95 -6.13
C GLU A 89 4.54 17.43 -6.30
N TRP A 90 3.40 16.93 -6.77
CA TRP A 90 3.15 15.49 -6.96
C TRP A 90 2.91 15.17 -8.43
N ASP A 91 3.61 14.16 -8.93
CA ASP A 91 3.50 13.72 -10.31
C ASP A 91 2.25 12.85 -10.54
N PHE A 92 1.84 12.03 -9.57
CA PHE A 92 0.68 11.14 -9.69
C PHE A 92 0.13 10.65 -8.35
N VAL A 93 -1.06 10.03 -8.39
CA VAL A 93 -1.66 9.33 -7.26
C VAL A 93 -1.25 7.86 -7.29
N PHE A 94 -0.74 7.32 -6.19
CA PHE A 94 -0.33 5.92 -6.08
C PHE A 94 -0.34 5.41 -4.63
N PRO A 95 -0.69 4.13 -4.39
CA PRO A 95 -1.30 3.21 -5.36
C PRO A 95 -2.79 3.51 -5.55
N VAL A 96 -3.33 3.03 -6.67
CA VAL A 96 -4.77 3.12 -6.99
C VAL A 96 -5.28 1.68 -7.24
N PRO A 97 -5.98 1.07 -6.27
CA PRO A 97 -6.69 -0.18 -6.47
C PRO A 97 -7.71 -0.10 -7.60
N GLU A 98 -8.00 -1.23 -8.24
CA GLU A 98 -8.99 -1.31 -9.33
C GLU A 98 -10.38 -0.84 -8.87
N GLU A 99 -10.72 -1.11 -7.62
CA GLU A 99 -11.96 -0.71 -6.97
C GLU A 99 -12.15 0.82 -6.92
N TRP A 100 -11.07 1.61 -7.05
CA TRP A 100 -11.14 3.06 -7.01
C TRP A 100 -11.29 3.70 -8.39
N LEU A 101 -11.20 2.92 -9.47
CA LEU A 101 -11.15 3.47 -10.83
C LEU A 101 -12.39 4.30 -11.18
N GLU A 102 -13.58 3.93 -10.72
CA GLU A 102 -14.81 4.72 -10.95
C GLU A 102 -14.68 6.16 -10.44
N CYS A 103 -13.99 6.38 -9.31
CA CYS A 103 -13.73 7.72 -8.78
C CYS A 103 -12.65 8.48 -9.55
N PHE A 104 -11.67 7.78 -10.10
CA PHE A 104 -10.59 8.34 -10.92
C PHE A 104 -10.93 8.26 -12.40
N ASN A 105 -12.04 8.87 -12.83
CA ASN A 105 -12.55 8.79 -14.19
C ASN A 105 -11.56 9.30 -15.26
N GLU A 106 -11.62 8.76 -16.48
CA GLU A 106 -10.66 9.08 -17.57
C GLU A 106 -10.81 10.50 -18.17
N LYS A 107 -11.84 11.26 -17.78
CA LYS A 107 -11.96 12.66 -18.19
C LYS A 107 -11.02 13.55 -17.39
N ASP A 108 -10.81 13.21 -16.12
CA ASP A 108 -10.01 14.00 -15.18
C ASP A 108 -8.59 13.41 -15.00
N PHE A 109 -8.42 12.10 -15.24
CA PHE A 109 -7.16 11.39 -14.98
C PHE A 109 -6.70 10.55 -16.16
N THR A 110 -5.39 10.53 -16.39
CA THR A 110 -4.75 9.47 -17.19
C THR A 110 -4.40 8.30 -16.27
N ARG A 111 -4.83 7.08 -16.63
CA ARG A 111 -4.58 5.87 -15.86
C ARG A 111 -3.47 5.05 -16.51
N THR A 112 -2.49 4.62 -15.72
CA THR A 112 -1.41 3.75 -16.17
C THR A 112 -1.25 2.60 -15.20
N TYR A 113 -0.86 1.43 -15.70
CA TYR A 113 -0.56 0.26 -14.87
C TYR A 113 0.77 -0.35 -15.29
N ASN A 114 1.46 -0.95 -14.32
CA ASN A 114 2.69 -1.70 -14.55
C ASN A 114 2.52 -3.11 -13.97
N PRO A 115 2.64 -4.19 -14.78
CA PRO A 115 2.56 -5.55 -14.29
C PRO A 115 3.57 -5.88 -13.17
N ASP A 116 4.74 -5.24 -13.18
CA ASP A 116 5.80 -5.51 -12.20
C ASP A 116 5.45 -4.98 -10.80
N ASP A 117 4.48 -4.07 -10.69
CA ASP A 117 3.98 -3.50 -9.42
C ASP A 117 2.76 -4.29 -8.89
N SER A 118 2.43 -5.45 -9.47
CA SER A 118 1.27 -6.25 -9.06
C SER A 118 1.55 -7.16 -7.86
N ASP A 119 0.65 -7.13 -6.88
CA ASP A 119 0.72 -7.99 -5.71
C ASP A 119 0.24 -9.42 -5.97
N TYR A 120 0.97 -10.39 -5.41
CA TYR A 120 0.56 -11.80 -5.42
C TYR A 120 -0.21 -12.17 -4.15
N LEU A 121 -1.54 -12.20 -4.24
CA LEU A 121 -2.40 -12.59 -3.14
C LEU A 121 -2.65 -14.10 -3.10
N PHE A 122 -2.55 -14.67 -1.90
CA PHE A 122 -2.80 -16.09 -1.66
C PHE A 122 -3.56 -16.28 -0.35
N PHE A 123 -4.49 -17.24 -0.34
CA PHE A 123 -5.10 -17.69 0.90
C PHE A 123 -4.06 -18.32 1.83
N THR A 124 -4.13 -17.97 3.12
CA THR A 124 -3.28 -18.53 4.18
C THR A 124 -3.35 -20.07 4.21
N GLU A 125 -4.55 -20.63 4.05
CA GLU A 125 -4.78 -22.08 4.02
C GLU A 125 -3.96 -22.81 2.93
N LYS A 126 -3.68 -22.13 1.81
CA LYS A 126 -2.87 -22.67 0.71
C LYS A 126 -1.44 -23.00 1.16
N PHE A 127 -0.86 -22.17 2.03
CA PHE A 127 0.49 -22.34 2.56
C PHE A 127 0.53 -23.12 3.87
N LYS A 128 -0.58 -23.16 4.61
CA LYS A 128 -0.69 -23.99 5.82
C LYS A 128 -0.73 -25.48 5.49
N THR A 129 -1.46 -25.88 4.45
CA THR A 129 -1.75 -27.30 4.17
C THR A 129 -1.08 -27.84 2.91
N TYR A 130 -0.58 -26.97 2.03
CA TYR A 130 -0.04 -27.32 0.71
C TYR A 130 -0.92 -28.33 -0.06
N PRO A 131 -2.21 -28.02 -0.29
CA PRO A 131 -3.14 -29.01 -0.80
C PRO A 131 -2.89 -29.36 -2.27
N GLY A 132 -3.14 -30.62 -2.62
CA GLY A 132 -3.16 -31.09 -4.01
C GLY A 132 -1.80 -31.30 -4.69
N LYS A 133 -1.84 -31.90 -5.90
CA LYS A 133 -0.65 -32.32 -6.66
C LYS A 133 0.29 -31.15 -7.01
N LYS A 134 -0.25 -29.96 -7.30
CA LYS A 134 0.55 -28.78 -7.70
C LYS A 134 1.51 -28.31 -6.62
N LEU A 135 1.15 -28.45 -5.34
CA LEU A 135 1.95 -28.00 -4.20
C LEU A 135 2.78 -29.11 -3.55
N HIS A 136 2.65 -30.35 -4.02
CA HIS A 136 3.37 -31.52 -3.49
C HIS A 136 4.89 -31.32 -3.48
N LYS A 137 5.46 -30.70 -4.52
CA LYS A 137 6.89 -30.39 -4.56
C LYS A 137 7.31 -29.42 -3.44
N LYS A 138 6.48 -28.42 -3.12
CA LYS A 138 6.74 -27.48 -2.01
C LYS A 138 6.64 -28.18 -0.66
N LYS A 139 5.61 -29.03 -0.47
CA LYS A 139 5.45 -29.87 0.73
C LYS A 139 6.64 -30.81 0.95
N ASN A 140 7.14 -31.44 -0.12
CA ASN A 140 8.32 -32.30 -0.03
C ASN A 140 9.57 -31.54 0.42
N ARG A 141 9.80 -30.31 -0.08
CA ARG A 141 10.91 -29.46 0.36
C ARG A 141 10.80 -29.09 1.84
N LEU A 142 9.60 -28.76 2.31
CA LEU A 142 9.36 -28.50 3.73
C LEU A 142 9.65 -29.73 4.58
N ASN A 143 9.15 -30.90 4.18
CA ASN A 143 9.42 -32.16 4.90
C ASN A 143 10.90 -32.52 4.95
N GLN A 144 11.63 -32.27 3.85
CA GLN A 144 13.08 -32.48 3.80
C GLN A 144 13.81 -31.54 4.77
N PHE A 145 13.39 -30.27 4.83
CA PHE A 145 13.94 -29.31 5.78
C PHE A 145 13.70 -29.76 7.23
N LEU A 146 12.46 -30.09 7.59
CA LEU A 146 12.09 -30.53 8.95
C LEU A 146 12.77 -31.85 9.36
N LYS A 147 13.11 -32.72 8.40
CA LYS A 147 13.86 -33.96 8.68
C LYS A 147 15.33 -33.70 8.98
N ASN A 148 15.92 -32.68 8.36
CA ASN A 148 17.36 -32.47 8.35
C ASN A 148 17.82 -31.38 9.34
N TYR A 149 16.89 -30.58 9.87
CA TYR A 149 17.20 -29.43 10.71
C TYR A 149 16.22 -29.32 11.89
N GLU A 150 16.75 -28.98 13.07
CA GLU A 150 15.94 -28.54 14.20
C GLU A 150 15.70 -27.02 14.11
N ALA A 151 14.49 -26.59 14.40
CA ALA A 151 14.12 -25.17 14.39
C ALA A 151 13.57 -24.78 15.76
N LEU A 152 14.13 -23.71 16.34
CA LEU A 152 13.60 -23.07 17.54
C LEU A 152 12.80 -21.85 17.14
N LEU A 153 11.52 -21.81 17.52
CA LEU A 153 10.71 -20.61 17.38
C LEU A 153 11.14 -19.62 18.46
N ILE A 154 11.65 -18.45 18.04
CA ILE A 154 11.93 -17.34 18.95
C ILE A 154 10.71 -16.40 18.90
N PRO A 155 10.00 -16.21 20.02
CA PRO A 155 8.82 -15.35 20.09
C PRO A 155 9.14 -13.87 19.92
#